data_AF-A0A2T1M3U4-F1
#
_entry.id   AF-A0A2T1M3U4-F1
#
_cell.length_a   1.000
_cell.length_b   1.000
_cell.length_c   1.000
_cell.angle_alpha   90.00
_cell.angle_beta   90.00
_cell.angle_gamma   90.00
#
_symmetry.space_group_name_H-M   'P 1'
#
loop_
_entity.id
_entity.type
_entity.pdbx_description
1 polymer ?
#
loop_
_entity_poly.entity_id
_entity_poly.type
_entity_poly.pdbx_seq_one_letter_code
_entity_poly.pdbx_strand_id
1 'polypeptide(L)'
;MVKRFFWVAIATVFFIFQFQISSASALELDSDTRTITLNEGGESVTLSSQQVVSGQQLFNSSCTKCHLQGKTKTNNNVSLGLSDMAGAEPPRTNVLALVDYLKHPTSYDGEKDLSEEHPNVTRTDLYPELRNLTEDDLFDVASYMLIAPKLDERWGGTIYF
;
A
#
# COMPACT_ATOMS: atom_id res chain seq x y z
N MET A 1 38.87 41.70 25.28
CA MET A 1 37.60 41.24 25.88
C MET A 1 36.45 41.17 24.87
N VAL A 2 36.20 42.20 24.06
CA VAL A 2 35.03 42.29 23.13
C VAL A 2 34.88 41.11 22.16
N LYS A 3 35.97 40.61 21.55
CA LYS A 3 35.95 39.45 20.64
C LYS A 3 35.40 38.17 21.27
N ARG A 4 35.62 37.98 22.58
CA ARG A 4 35.20 36.80 23.34
C ARG A 4 33.69 36.87 23.66
N PHE A 5 33.16 38.07 23.92
CA PHE A 5 31.72 38.29 24.05
C PHE A 5 30.98 38.12 22.72
N PHE A 6 31.62 38.48 21.59
CA PHE A 6 31.04 38.27 20.26
C PHE A 6 30.87 36.79 19.91
N TRP A 7 31.88 35.96 20.18
CA TRP A 7 31.78 34.50 20.00
C TRP A 7 30.75 33.84 20.92
N VAL A 8 30.65 34.31 22.16
CA VAL A 8 29.61 33.85 23.08
C VAL A 8 28.22 34.21 22.54
N ALA A 9 28.00 35.44 22.09
CA ALA A 9 26.71 35.86 21.54
C ALA A 9 26.29 35.03 20.30
N ILE A 10 27.23 34.72 19.40
CA ILE A 10 26.97 33.84 18.24
C ILE A 10 26.59 32.44 18.70
N ALA A 11 27.34 31.87 19.66
CA ALA A 11 27.04 30.55 20.20
C ALA A 11 25.65 30.50 20.87
N THR A 12 25.29 31.52 21.67
CA THR A 12 23.99 31.58 22.33
C THR A 12 22.85 31.66 21.32
N VAL A 13 22.97 32.47 20.27
CA VAL A 13 21.97 32.54 19.19
C VAL A 13 21.87 31.20 18.47
N PHE A 14 22.99 30.56 18.13
CA PHE A 14 23.01 29.25 17.49
C PHE A 14 22.32 28.18 18.36
N PHE A 15 22.55 28.17 19.67
CA PHE A 15 21.90 27.22 20.58
C PHE A 15 20.39 27.47 20.72
N ILE A 16 19.93 28.73 20.72
CA ILE A 16 18.49 29.06 20.79
C ILE A 16 17.73 28.46 19.57
N PHE A 17 18.33 28.44 18.39
CA PHE A 17 17.74 27.82 17.20
C PHE A 17 17.71 26.28 17.24
N GLN A 18 18.54 25.63 18.06
CA GLN A 18 18.55 24.17 18.21
C GLN A 18 17.52 23.65 19.22
N PHE A 19 16.98 24.53 20.10
CA PHE A 19 15.98 24.15 21.10
C PHE A 19 14.53 24.21 20.61
N GLN A 20 14.29 24.66 19.38
CA GLN A 20 12.98 24.60 18.72
C GLN A 20 12.77 23.23 18.05
N ILE A 21 12.78 22.16 18.86
CA ILE A 21 12.29 20.85 18.41
C ILE A 21 10.77 20.86 18.63
N SER A 22 10.05 21.42 17.66
CA SER A 22 8.59 21.29 17.62
C SER A 22 8.26 19.82 17.38
N SER A 23 7.53 19.19 18.29
CA SER A 23 6.97 17.87 18.07
C SER A 23 6.07 17.92 16.84
N ALA A 24 6.42 17.22 15.77
CA ALA A 24 5.52 17.05 14.64
C ALA A 24 4.31 16.22 15.12
N SER A 25 3.13 16.83 15.13
CA SER A 25 1.89 16.07 15.31
C SER A 25 1.56 15.43 13.97
N ALA A 26 1.84 14.14 13.83
CA ALA A 26 1.37 13.38 12.69
C ALA A 26 -0.16 13.27 12.80
N LEU A 27 -0.87 13.68 11.75
CA LEU A 27 -2.29 13.38 11.63
C LEU A 27 -2.38 11.87 11.37
N GLU A 28 -2.82 11.13 12.39
CA GLU A 28 -3.10 9.70 12.25
C GLU A 28 -4.31 9.49 11.35
N LEU A 29 -4.25 8.45 10.52
CA LEU A 29 -5.41 7.98 9.76
C LEU A 29 -6.51 7.54 10.74
N ASP A 30 -7.72 8.05 10.54
CA ASP A 30 -8.87 7.71 11.37
C ASP A 30 -9.23 6.21 11.27
N SER A 31 -10.01 5.72 12.23
CA SER A 31 -10.43 4.31 12.28
C SER A 31 -11.27 3.89 11.08
N ASP A 32 -12.07 4.79 10.54
CA ASP A 32 -13.08 4.46 9.52
C ASP A 32 -12.39 4.27 8.17
N THR A 33 -11.39 5.10 7.88
CA THR A 33 -10.50 4.93 6.73
C THR A 33 -9.76 3.59 6.81
N ARG A 34 -9.27 3.20 7.99
CA ARG A 34 -8.54 1.93 8.23
C ARG A 34 -9.43 0.69 8.37
N THR A 35 -10.75 0.85 8.37
CA THR A 35 -11.69 -0.27 8.46
C THR A 35 -12.12 -0.73 7.08
N ILE A 36 -11.88 -1.99 6.73
CA ILE A 36 -12.15 -2.55 5.41
C ILE A 36 -12.85 -3.91 5.51
N THR A 37 -13.44 -4.36 4.41
CA THR A 37 -14.10 -5.68 4.33
C THR A 37 -13.06 -6.79 4.37
N LEU A 38 -13.18 -7.67 5.36
CA LEU A 38 -12.30 -8.83 5.56
C LEU A 38 -12.64 -9.95 4.57
N ASN A 39 -13.92 -10.30 4.43
CA ASN A 39 -14.38 -11.46 3.65
C ASN A 39 -15.73 -11.23 2.95
N GLU A 40 -16.16 -12.22 2.16
CA GLU A 40 -17.45 -12.19 1.43
C GLU A 40 -18.69 -12.18 2.35
N GLY A 41 -18.55 -12.62 3.60
CA GLY A 41 -19.62 -12.57 4.61
C GLY A 41 -19.94 -11.15 5.10
N GLY A 42 -19.17 -10.15 4.67
CA GLY A 42 -19.33 -8.75 5.09
C GLY A 42 -18.67 -8.42 6.43
N GLU A 43 -17.89 -9.35 7.01
CA GLU A 43 -17.09 -9.04 8.18
C GLU A 43 -16.07 -7.95 7.84
N SER A 44 -15.77 -7.09 8.81
CA SER A 44 -14.84 -5.98 8.64
C SER A 44 -13.67 -6.11 9.61
N VAL A 45 -12.53 -5.57 9.23
CA VAL A 45 -11.32 -5.50 10.06
C VAL A 45 -10.78 -4.08 10.08
N THR A 46 -10.36 -3.61 11.25
CA THR A 46 -9.72 -2.30 11.42
C THR A 46 -8.22 -2.47 11.57
N LEU A 47 -7.46 -1.92 10.63
CA LEU A 47 -6.00 -2.01 10.64
C LEU A 47 -5.35 -1.07 11.65
N SER A 48 -4.23 -1.49 12.23
CA SER A 48 -3.32 -0.58 12.93
C SER A 48 -2.62 0.36 11.93
N SER A 49 -2.19 1.54 12.40
CA SER A 49 -1.46 2.48 11.52
C SER A 49 -0.18 1.85 10.96
N GLN A 50 0.47 0.98 11.75
CA GLN A 50 1.67 0.26 11.34
C GLN A 50 1.40 -0.70 10.17
N GLN A 51 0.28 -1.42 10.19
CA GLN A 51 -0.10 -2.32 9.09
C GLN A 51 -0.39 -1.56 7.80
N VAL A 52 -1.01 -0.38 7.89
CA VAL A 52 -1.23 0.47 6.71
C VAL A 52 0.09 0.93 6.10
N VAL A 53 1.04 1.37 6.94
CA VAL A 53 2.38 1.78 6.48
C VAL A 53 3.15 0.60 5.90
N SER A 54 3.11 -0.56 6.56
CA SER A 54 3.71 -1.82 6.09
C SER A 54 3.18 -2.20 4.71
N GLY A 55 1.85 -2.28 4.55
CA GLY A 55 1.21 -2.58 3.29
C GLY A 55 1.53 -1.58 2.18
N GLN A 56 1.60 -0.29 2.50
CA GLN A 56 2.03 0.73 1.54
C GLN A 56 3.48 0.52 1.07
N GLN A 57 4.39 0.24 1.99
CA GLN A 57 5.80 0.02 1.66
C GLN A 57 5.97 -1.21 0.76
N LEU A 58 5.28 -2.31 1.08
CA LEU A 58 5.25 -3.52 0.28
C LEU A 58 4.66 -3.29 -1.12
N PHE A 59 3.54 -2.57 -1.21
CA PHE A 59 2.94 -2.21 -2.49
C PHE A 59 3.91 -1.40 -3.35
N ASN A 60 4.58 -0.42 -2.72
CA ASN A 60 5.53 0.44 -3.40
C ASN A 60 6.74 -0.35 -3.92
N SER A 61 7.29 -1.28 -3.16
CA SER A 61 8.45 -2.08 -3.59
C SER A 61 8.12 -3.12 -4.64
N SER A 62 6.92 -3.72 -4.57
CA SER A 62 6.63 -4.97 -5.30
C SER A 62 5.58 -4.82 -6.39
N CYS A 63 4.67 -3.83 -6.30
CA CYS A 63 3.50 -3.73 -7.17
C CYS A 63 3.58 -2.54 -8.15
N THR A 64 4.19 -1.43 -7.74
CA THR A 64 4.11 -0.15 -8.50
C THR A 64 4.75 -0.16 -9.88
N LYS A 65 5.64 -1.11 -10.18
CA LYS A 65 6.19 -1.30 -11.53
C LYS A 65 5.09 -1.44 -12.59
N CYS A 66 3.99 -2.10 -12.22
CA CYS A 66 2.82 -2.31 -13.08
C CYS A 66 1.59 -1.56 -12.57
N HIS A 67 1.48 -1.36 -11.25
CA HIS A 67 0.28 -0.85 -10.59
C HIS A 67 0.43 0.52 -9.91
N LEU A 68 1.22 1.41 -10.50
CA LEU A 68 1.34 2.78 -10.00
C LEU A 68 -0.05 3.44 -9.93
N GLN A 69 -0.37 4.04 -8.77
CA GLN A 69 -1.68 4.65 -8.49
C GLN A 69 -2.87 3.69 -8.70
N GLY A 70 -2.68 2.39 -8.50
CA GLY A 70 -3.73 1.38 -8.67
C GLY A 70 -4.16 1.14 -10.12
N LYS A 71 -3.52 1.77 -11.11
CA LYS A 71 -3.75 1.50 -12.54
C LYS A 71 -3.10 0.17 -12.93
N THR A 72 -3.20 -0.25 -14.18
CA THR A 72 -2.49 -1.44 -14.67
C THR A 72 -1.87 -1.17 -16.03
N LYS A 73 -0.54 -1.10 -16.08
CA LYS A 73 0.21 -0.72 -17.28
C LYS A 73 0.08 -1.73 -18.43
N THR A 74 -0.02 -3.02 -18.12
CA THR A 74 -0.03 -4.12 -19.10
C THR A 74 -1.44 -4.49 -19.58
N ASN A 75 -2.47 -4.08 -18.84
CA ASN A 75 -3.87 -4.29 -19.19
C ASN A 75 -4.71 -3.12 -18.68
N ASN A 76 -4.98 -2.19 -19.57
CA ASN A 76 -5.65 -0.93 -19.29
C ASN A 76 -7.13 -1.07 -18.85
N ASN A 77 -7.73 -2.25 -19.03
CA ASN A 77 -9.14 -2.52 -18.69
C ASN A 77 -9.33 -3.16 -17.30
N VAL A 78 -8.25 -3.49 -16.59
CA VAL A 78 -8.31 -4.20 -15.30
C VAL A 78 -7.42 -3.49 -14.29
N SER A 79 -7.98 -2.52 -13.56
CA SER A 79 -7.25 -1.79 -12.51
C SER A 79 -7.50 -2.35 -11.10
N LEU A 80 -6.82 -1.77 -10.11
CA LEU A 80 -7.06 -2.01 -8.67
C LEU A 80 -8.10 -1.04 -8.09
N GLY A 81 -8.90 -0.39 -8.95
CA GLY A 81 -10.06 0.39 -8.51
C GLY A 81 -11.18 -0.53 -8.02
N LEU A 82 -11.96 -0.09 -7.02
CA LEU A 82 -12.99 -0.91 -6.39
C LEU A 82 -14.04 -1.43 -7.40
N SER A 83 -14.40 -0.63 -8.41
CA SER A 83 -15.36 -1.05 -9.46
C SER A 83 -14.82 -2.21 -10.31
N ASP A 84 -13.55 -2.14 -10.71
CA ASP A 84 -12.93 -3.19 -11.52
C ASP A 84 -12.73 -4.46 -10.69
N MET A 85 -12.24 -4.31 -9.45
CA MET A 85 -12.09 -5.45 -8.55
C MET A 85 -13.44 -6.12 -8.20
N ALA A 86 -14.53 -5.35 -8.14
CA ALA A 86 -15.87 -5.88 -7.91
C ALA A 86 -16.42 -6.70 -9.08
N GLY A 87 -15.97 -6.42 -10.30
CA GLY A 87 -16.44 -7.11 -11.50
C GLY A 87 -15.61 -8.34 -11.89
N ALA A 88 -14.54 -8.63 -11.16
CA ALA A 88 -13.76 -9.85 -11.34
C ALA A 88 -14.52 -11.09 -10.81
N GLU A 89 -14.16 -12.27 -11.30
CA GLU A 89 -14.68 -13.56 -10.83
C GLU A 89 -13.54 -14.40 -10.23
N PRO A 90 -13.58 -14.73 -8.92
CA PRO A 90 -14.47 -14.17 -7.91
C PRO A 90 -14.18 -12.68 -7.63
N PRO A 91 -15.11 -11.93 -7.00
CA PRO A 91 -14.89 -10.51 -6.66
C PRO A 91 -13.70 -10.30 -5.71
N ARG A 92 -12.86 -9.31 -6.04
CA ARG A 92 -11.58 -9.04 -5.33
C ARG A 92 -11.66 -7.80 -4.42
N THR A 93 -12.81 -7.63 -3.76
CA THR A 93 -13.15 -6.43 -2.96
C THR A 93 -13.01 -6.63 -1.45
N ASN A 94 -12.39 -7.72 -1.03
CA ASN A 94 -12.13 -8.02 0.38
C ASN A 94 -10.70 -8.56 0.56
N VAL A 95 -10.20 -8.48 1.80
CA VAL A 95 -8.80 -8.83 2.11
C VAL A 95 -8.49 -10.28 1.73
N LEU A 96 -9.35 -11.22 2.12
CA LEU A 96 -9.08 -12.64 1.87
C LEU A 96 -9.05 -12.98 0.38
N ALA A 97 -9.92 -12.40 -0.43
CA ALA A 97 -9.89 -12.57 -1.89
C ALA A 97 -8.61 -12.01 -2.52
N LEU A 98 -8.10 -10.89 -2.03
CA LEU A 98 -6.82 -10.33 -2.51
C LEU A 98 -5.62 -11.15 -2.05
N VAL A 99 -5.63 -11.66 -0.80
CA VAL A 99 -4.59 -12.59 -0.32
C VAL A 99 -4.58 -13.87 -1.15
N ASP A 100 -5.76 -14.41 -1.48
CA ASP A 100 -5.89 -15.56 -2.36
C ASP A 100 -5.31 -15.26 -3.75
N TYR A 101 -5.67 -14.12 -4.35
CA TYR A 101 -5.12 -13.69 -5.64
C TYR A 101 -3.59 -13.56 -5.64
N LEU A 102 -2.98 -13.09 -4.53
CA LEU A 102 -1.52 -13.00 -4.40
C LEU A 102 -0.83 -14.37 -4.27
N LYS A 103 -1.58 -15.43 -3.96
CA LYS A 103 -1.09 -16.81 -3.95
C LYS A 103 -1.38 -17.53 -5.26
N HIS A 104 -2.58 -17.32 -5.80
CA HIS A 104 -3.15 -18.03 -6.93
C HIS A 104 -3.83 -17.04 -7.89
N PRO A 105 -3.06 -16.24 -8.65
CA PRO A 105 -3.63 -15.23 -9.51
C PRO A 105 -4.38 -15.88 -10.69
N THR A 106 -5.60 -15.40 -10.96
CA THR A 106 -6.43 -15.87 -12.08
C THR A 106 -6.80 -14.75 -13.03
N SER A 107 -7.22 -15.08 -14.25
CA SER A 107 -7.82 -14.12 -15.18
C SER A 107 -9.03 -13.42 -14.56
N TYR A 108 -9.46 -12.33 -15.19
CA TYR A 108 -10.56 -11.51 -14.68
C TYR A 108 -11.89 -12.29 -14.58
N ASP A 109 -12.08 -13.29 -15.44
CA ASP A 109 -13.20 -14.25 -15.43
C ASP A 109 -12.93 -15.51 -14.60
N GLY A 110 -11.76 -15.61 -13.94
CA GLY A 110 -11.40 -16.73 -13.06
C GLY A 110 -11.02 -18.03 -13.76
N GLU A 111 -11.11 -18.12 -15.09
CA GLU A 111 -10.96 -19.40 -15.81
C GLU A 111 -9.49 -19.81 -16.03
N LYS A 112 -8.58 -18.85 -16.14
CA LYS A 112 -7.17 -19.08 -16.47
C LYS A 112 -6.27 -18.84 -15.26
N ASP A 113 -5.43 -19.81 -14.95
CA ASP A 113 -4.31 -19.65 -14.02
C ASP A 113 -3.25 -18.71 -14.62
N LEU A 114 -2.89 -17.66 -13.87
CA LEU A 114 -1.87 -16.68 -14.23
C LEU A 114 -0.61 -16.82 -13.38
N SER A 115 -0.40 -17.94 -12.70
CA SER A 115 0.74 -18.16 -11.80
C SER A 115 2.12 -18.02 -12.49
N GLU A 116 2.18 -18.07 -13.82
CA GLU A 116 3.41 -17.84 -14.62
C GLU A 116 3.47 -16.46 -15.30
N GLU A 117 2.36 -15.71 -15.27
CA GLU A 117 2.21 -14.42 -15.94
C GLU A 117 2.10 -13.25 -14.96
N HIS A 118 1.68 -13.51 -13.71
CA HIS A 118 1.50 -12.51 -12.67
C HIS A 118 2.29 -12.89 -11.40
N PRO A 119 3.08 -11.95 -10.81
CA PRO A 119 3.80 -12.19 -9.57
C PRO A 119 2.91 -12.73 -8.45
N ASN A 120 3.34 -13.82 -7.82
CA ASN A 120 2.65 -14.49 -6.72
C ASN A 120 3.65 -15.22 -5.81
N VAL A 121 3.25 -15.52 -4.57
CA VAL A 121 4.12 -16.16 -3.57
C VAL A 121 4.27 -17.67 -3.72
N THR A 122 3.51 -18.32 -4.60
CA THR A 122 3.61 -19.77 -4.80
C THR A 122 4.69 -20.13 -5.83
N ARG A 123 4.97 -19.24 -6.78
CA ARG A 123 6.00 -19.38 -7.82
C ARG A 123 7.23 -18.50 -7.58
N THR A 124 7.83 -18.63 -6.40
CA THR A 124 9.07 -17.88 -6.03
C THR A 124 10.31 -18.30 -6.82
N ASP A 125 10.21 -19.38 -7.60
CA ASP A 125 11.17 -19.75 -8.65
C ASP A 125 11.15 -18.75 -9.82
N LEU A 126 9.97 -18.23 -10.17
CA LEU A 126 9.76 -17.22 -11.22
C LEU A 126 9.82 -15.79 -10.68
N TYR A 127 9.35 -15.57 -9.45
CA TYR A 127 9.27 -14.28 -8.78
C TYR A 127 10.10 -14.26 -7.49
N PRO A 128 11.43 -14.32 -7.58
CA PRO A 128 12.30 -14.41 -6.41
C PRO A 128 12.17 -13.22 -5.44
N GLU A 129 11.73 -12.06 -5.92
CA GLU A 129 11.47 -10.87 -5.12
C GLU A 129 10.37 -11.07 -4.06
N LEU A 130 9.48 -12.05 -4.24
CA LEU A 130 8.39 -12.34 -3.30
C LEU A 130 8.73 -13.45 -2.30
N ARG A 131 9.91 -14.08 -2.38
CA ARG A 131 10.27 -15.27 -1.60
C ARG A 131 10.17 -15.11 -0.09
N ASN A 132 10.37 -13.90 0.41
CA ASN A 132 10.41 -13.61 1.84
C ASN A 132 9.09 -13.03 2.37
N LEU A 133 8.05 -12.92 1.55
CA LEU A 133 6.75 -12.42 2.00
C LEU A 133 6.04 -13.48 2.84
N THR A 134 5.59 -13.07 4.01
CA THR A 134 4.82 -13.86 4.96
C THR A 134 3.32 -13.68 4.74
N GLU A 135 2.50 -14.49 5.41
CA GLU A 135 1.04 -14.32 5.42
C GLU A 135 0.62 -12.94 5.93
N ASP A 136 1.31 -12.40 6.94
CA ASP A 136 1.05 -11.08 7.48
C ASP A 136 1.40 -9.98 6.46
N ASP A 137 2.49 -10.15 5.69
CA ASP A 137 2.85 -9.22 4.62
C ASP A 137 1.79 -9.21 3.50
N LEU A 138 1.26 -10.40 3.15
CA LEU A 138 0.17 -10.51 2.18
C LEU A 138 -1.11 -9.85 2.69
N PHE A 139 -1.43 -10.05 3.96
CA PHE A 139 -2.57 -9.39 4.60
C PHE A 139 -2.43 -7.86 4.58
N ASP A 140 -1.26 -7.34 4.93
CA ASP A 140 -0.99 -5.90 4.99
C ASP A 140 -1.06 -5.26 3.60
N VAL A 141 -0.44 -5.85 2.58
CA VAL A 141 -0.47 -5.30 1.20
C VAL A 141 -1.86 -5.44 0.57
N ALA A 142 -2.57 -6.54 0.81
CA ALA A 142 -3.96 -6.72 0.39
C ALA A 142 -4.87 -5.66 1.00
N SER A 143 -4.71 -5.42 2.30
CA SER A 143 -5.47 -4.40 3.02
C SER A 143 -5.17 -3.00 2.51
N TYR A 144 -3.90 -2.68 2.23
CA TYR A 144 -3.53 -1.39 1.67
C TYR A 144 -4.21 -1.13 0.31
N MET A 145 -4.35 -2.13 -0.55
CA MET A 145 -5.05 -2.00 -1.84
C MET A 145 -6.53 -1.61 -1.68
N LEU A 146 -7.17 -1.94 -0.56
CA LEU A 146 -8.55 -1.55 -0.23
C LEU A 146 -8.66 -0.21 0.50
N ILE A 147 -7.59 0.21 1.19
CA ILE A 147 -7.51 1.53 1.85
C ILE A 147 -7.15 2.62 0.83
N ALA A 148 -6.23 2.36 -0.10
CA ALA A 148 -5.72 3.35 -1.04
C ALA A 148 -6.80 4.10 -1.85
N PRO A 149 -7.89 3.46 -2.35
CA PRO A 149 -9.00 4.17 -3.00
C PRO A 149 -9.70 5.21 -2.11
N LYS A 150 -9.66 5.04 -0.78
CA LYS A 150 -10.22 6.00 0.18
C LYS A 150 -9.31 7.22 0.39
N LEU A 151 -8.03 7.11 0.03
CA LEU A 151 -7.00 8.14 0.25
C LEU A 151 -6.73 8.99 -0.99
N ASP A 152 -6.89 8.42 -2.19
CA ASP A 152 -6.65 9.11 -3.46
C ASP A 152 -7.79 8.84 -4.43
N GLU A 153 -8.57 9.87 -4.75
CA GLU A 153 -9.67 9.80 -5.72
C GLU A 153 -9.19 9.38 -7.13
N ARG A 154 -7.89 9.48 -7.41
CA ARG A 154 -7.27 9.10 -8.68
C ARG A 154 -6.81 7.64 -8.70
N TRP A 155 -6.99 6.90 -7.61
CA TRP A 155 -6.64 5.48 -7.54
C TRP A 155 -7.48 4.64 -8.51
N GLY A 156 -6.82 3.73 -9.22
CA GLY A 156 -7.48 2.87 -10.21
C GLY A 156 -7.71 3.56 -11.56
N GLY A 157 -8.51 2.92 -12.39
CA GLY A 157 -8.89 3.39 -13.72
C GLY A 157 -7.90 3.05 -14.83
N THR A 158 -8.26 3.47 -16.04
CA THR A 158 -7.57 3.13 -17.28
C THR A 158 -6.51 4.17 -17.66
N ILE A 159 -5.35 3.70 -18.13
CA ILE A 159 -4.33 4.57 -18.74
C ILE A 159 -4.69 4.77 -20.23
N TYR A 160 -4.86 6.02 -20.63
CA TYR A 160 -5.02 6.44 -22.03
C TYR A 160 -3.78 7.23 -22.47
N PHE A 161 -3.35 7.06 -23.73
CA PHE A 161 -2.22 7.75 -24.34
C PHE A 161 -2.67 8.56 -25.56
#